data_AF-A0A5M3XFL3-F1
#
_entry.id   AF-A0A5M3XFL3-F1
#
_cell.length_a   1.000
_cell.length_b   1.000
_cell.length_c   1.000
_cell.angle_alpha   90.00
_cell.angle_beta   90.00
_cell.angle_gamma   90.00
#
_symmetry.space_group_name_H-M   'P 1'
#
loop_
_entity.id
_entity.type
_entity.pdbx_description
1 polymer ?
#
loop_
_entity_poly.entity_id
_entity_poly.type
_entity_poly.pdbx_seq_one_letter_code
_entity_poly.pdbx_strand_id
1 'polypeptide(L)'
;MTGTGTISEPGVPGAGPYAVPQSAVGEKPFATRTGVRRLVHAAVAAPSVHNTQPWRFRRVDDATMDLYADLDRLLAVTDPMGRGLGISCGAALFNLRLAIRMTGHHPQVLPLPDPGGRPDLLATVRAEPGGPPDQDERLLYDMIPHRRTNRFPFDGRPLPRNVFLDLVTAAYPEGATLVLVKGRAARRVLDLVAVAEGTLAAEESYRAELARWTGSGARSDGVPEHAAADVVAHILLGARV
;
A
#
# COMPACT_ATOMS: atom_id res chain seq x y z
N MET A 1 -45.75 22.42 30.54
CA MET A 1 -45.44 22.18 29.11
C MET A 1 -44.05 21.58 29.04
N THR A 2 -43.98 20.26 28.97
CA THR A 2 -42.74 19.47 28.88
C THR A 2 -42.38 19.30 27.41
N GLY A 3 -41.37 20.03 26.93
CA GLY A 3 -40.84 19.88 25.58
C GLY A 3 -39.78 18.78 25.55
N THR A 4 -40.14 17.60 25.05
CA THR A 4 -39.21 16.54 24.68
C THR A 4 -38.50 16.91 23.37
N GLY A 5 -37.23 17.29 23.46
CA GLY A 5 -36.37 17.48 22.31
C GLY A 5 -35.90 16.13 21.77
N THR A 6 -36.42 15.72 20.62
CA THR A 6 -35.94 14.58 19.85
C THR A 6 -34.64 14.99 19.16
N ILE A 7 -33.52 14.43 19.59
CA ILE A 7 -32.24 14.55 18.87
C ILE A 7 -32.31 13.55 17.71
N SER A 8 -32.41 14.07 16.48
CA SER A 8 -32.22 13.26 15.28
C SER A 8 -30.78 12.81 15.19
N GLU A 9 -30.54 11.49 15.18
CA GLU A 9 -29.23 10.93 14.85
C GLU A 9 -28.87 11.29 13.40
N PRO A 10 -27.63 11.73 13.13
CA PRO A 10 -27.14 11.88 11.76
C PRO A 10 -27.05 10.52 11.09
N GLY A 11 -27.73 10.38 9.94
CA GLY A 11 -27.77 9.16 9.15
C GLY A 11 -26.38 8.65 8.74
N VAL A 12 -26.18 7.35 8.88
CA VAL A 12 -24.99 6.62 8.45
C VAL A 12 -24.79 6.85 6.93
N PRO A 13 -23.64 7.41 6.48
CA PRO A 13 -23.33 7.51 5.06
C PRO A 13 -23.31 6.12 4.43
N GLY A 14 -23.86 5.99 3.21
CA GLY A 14 -23.92 4.74 2.48
C GLY A 14 -22.59 3.97 2.45
N ALA A 15 -22.68 2.65 2.62
CA ALA A 15 -21.57 1.71 2.70
C ALA A 15 -20.54 1.95 1.58
N GLY A 16 -19.40 2.57 1.91
CA GLY A 16 -18.27 2.69 1.01
C GLY A 16 -17.72 1.32 0.60
N PRO A 17 -16.80 1.24 -0.39
CA PRO A 17 -16.25 -0.03 -0.88
C PRO A 17 -15.48 -0.83 0.19
N TYR A 18 -15.26 -0.27 1.38
CA TYR A 18 -14.62 -0.88 2.54
C TYR A 18 -15.61 -1.35 3.61
N ALA A 19 -16.92 -1.17 3.43
CA ALA A 19 -17.88 -1.70 4.39
C ALA A 19 -17.81 -3.23 4.39
N VAL A 20 -17.66 -3.83 5.57
CA VAL A 20 -17.74 -5.28 5.75
C VAL A 20 -19.19 -5.71 5.55
N PRO A 21 -19.54 -6.41 4.46
CA PRO A 21 -20.91 -6.87 4.30
C PRO A 21 -21.12 -8.14 5.14
N GLN A 22 -22.37 -8.38 5.52
CA GLN A 22 -22.81 -9.72 5.91
C GLN A 22 -22.80 -10.59 4.64
N SER A 23 -21.66 -11.18 4.28
CA SER A 23 -21.64 -12.28 3.32
C SER A 23 -22.42 -13.45 3.91
N ALA A 24 -23.15 -14.19 3.07
CA ALA A 24 -23.70 -15.47 3.50
C ALA A 24 -22.54 -16.33 4.01
N VAL A 25 -22.65 -16.82 5.25
CA VAL A 25 -21.62 -17.64 5.88
C VAL A 25 -21.29 -18.80 4.94
N GLY A 26 -20.02 -18.90 4.52
CA GLY A 26 -19.53 -19.96 3.63
C GLY A 26 -19.43 -19.61 2.14
N GLU A 27 -19.85 -18.42 1.70
CA GLU A 27 -19.59 -17.99 0.32
C GLU A 27 -18.09 -17.65 0.12
N LYS A 28 -17.46 -18.28 -0.88
CA LYS A 28 -16.05 -18.04 -1.20
C LYS A 28 -15.85 -16.59 -1.68
N PRO A 29 -14.80 -15.89 -1.24
CA PRO A 29 -14.68 -14.44 -1.40
C PRO A 29 -14.54 -13.95 -2.85
N PHE A 30 -14.12 -14.82 -3.77
CA PHE A 30 -13.96 -14.48 -5.18
C PHE A 30 -15.05 -15.07 -6.08
N ALA A 31 -16.09 -15.72 -5.52
CA ALA A 31 -17.16 -16.34 -6.31
C ALA A 31 -17.89 -15.34 -7.22
N THR A 32 -18.13 -14.13 -6.71
CA THR A 32 -18.86 -13.08 -7.43
C THR A 32 -17.95 -11.94 -7.89
N ARG A 33 -18.35 -11.27 -8.98
CA ARG A 33 -17.66 -10.06 -9.47
C ARG A 33 -17.60 -8.96 -8.40
N THR A 34 -18.64 -8.84 -7.58
CA THR A 34 -18.69 -7.86 -6.48
C THR A 34 -17.68 -8.19 -5.39
N GLY A 35 -17.58 -9.47 -4.99
CA GLY A 35 -16.56 -9.93 -4.04
C GLY A 35 -15.15 -9.64 -4.53
N VAL A 36 -14.83 -10.05 -5.77
CA VAL A 36 -13.53 -9.77 -6.40
C VAL A 36 -13.22 -8.28 -6.40
N ARG A 37 -14.15 -7.43 -6.88
CA ARG A 37 -13.93 -5.98 -6.93
C ARG A 37 -13.67 -5.37 -5.56
N ARG A 38 -14.42 -5.80 -4.52
CA ARG A 38 -14.25 -5.29 -3.16
C ARG A 38 -12.85 -5.61 -2.61
N LEU A 39 -12.42 -6.85 -2.74
CA LEU A 39 -11.13 -7.31 -2.22
C LEU A 39 -9.96 -6.67 -2.98
N VAL A 40 -10.05 -6.60 -4.30
CA VAL A 40 -9.05 -5.92 -5.13
C VAL A 40 -9.01 -4.41 -4.84
N HIS A 41 -10.16 -3.77 -4.59
CA HIS A 41 -10.19 -2.35 -4.21
C HIS A 41 -9.40 -2.05 -2.94
N ALA A 42 -9.47 -2.94 -1.94
CA ALA A 42 -8.62 -2.83 -0.76
C ALA A 42 -7.14 -3.06 -1.08
N ALA A 43 -6.83 -4.06 -1.90
CA ALA A 43 -5.47 -4.38 -2.32
C ALA A 43 -4.78 -3.19 -3.02
N VAL A 44 -5.46 -2.56 -4.00
CA VAL A 44 -4.89 -1.47 -4.80
C VAL A 44 -4.78 -0.12 -4.07
N ALA A 45 -5.33 -0.01 -2.86
CA ALA A 45 -5.11 1.17 -1.99
C ALA A 45 -3.74 1.17 -1.29
N ALA A 46 -2.96 0.10 -1.47
CA ALA A 46 -1.59 0.00 -0.99
C ALA A 46 -0.70 1.12 -1.57
N PRO A 47 0.32 1.57 -0.82
CA PRO A 47 1.34 2.45 -1.39
C PRO A 47 2.21 1.69 -2.40
N SER A 48 2.72 2.38 -3.41
CA SER A 48 3.75 1.87 -4.30
C SER A 48 4.81 2.91 -4.61
N VAL A 49 5.99 2.46 -5.06
CA VAL A 49 7.05 3.34 -5.57
C VAL A 49 6.47 4.27 -6.63
N HIS A 50 6.70 5.58 -6.50
CA HIS A 50 6.10 6.65 -7.34
C HIS A 50 4.61 6.51 -7.66
N ASN A 51 3.84 5.80 -6.81
CA ASN A 51 2.45 5.45 -7.09
C ASN A 51 2.25 4.75 -8.46
N THR A 52 3.24 3.96 -8.91
CA THR A 52 3.19 3.21 -10.18
C THR A 52 2.13 2.11 -10.21
N GLN A 53 1.68 1.60 -9.05
CA GLN A 53 0.70 0.52 -8.90
C GLN A 53 1.04 -0.73 -9.75
N PRO A 54 2.22 -1.34 -9.56
CA PRO A 54 2.79 -2.30 -10.51
C PRO A 54 2.29 -3.74 -10.27
N TRP A 55 0.99 -3.91 -10.07
CA TRP A 55 0.36 -5.19 -9.72
C TRP A 55 -0.74 -5.57 -10.69
N ARG A 56 -0.87 -6.87 -10.96
CA ARG A 56 -1.97 -7.46 -11.73
C ARG A 56 -2.57 -8.62 -10.92
N PHE A 57 -3.87 -8.55 -10.65
CA PHE A 57 -4.60 -9.59 -9.93
C PHE A 57 -5.36 -10.47 -10.92
N ARG A 58 -5.17 -11.79 -10.82
CA ARG A 58 -5.89 -12.77 -11.64
C ARG A 58 -6.63 -13.75 -10.76
N ARG A 59 -7.95 -13.78 -10.89
CA ARG A 59 -8.77 -14.83 -10.26
C ARG A 59 -8.47 -16.17 -10.93
N VAL A 60 -8.09 -17.16 -10.14
CA VAL A 60 -7.87 -18.53 -10.59
C VAL A 60 -9.17 -19.33 -10.47
N ASP A 61 -9.85 -19.20 -9.33
CA ASP A 61 -11.14 -19.83 -9.04
C ASP A 61 -11.93 -18.98 -8.01
N ASP A 62 -12.95 -19.54 -7.36
CA ASP A 62 -13.80 -18.83 -6.39
C ASP A 62 -13.10 -18.50 -5.06
N ALA A 63 -11.99 -19.19 -4.75
CA ALA A 63 -11.22 -19.03 -3.51
C ALA A 63 -9.75 -18.63 -3.75
N THR A 64 -9.25 -18.68 -4.99
CA THR A 64 -7.84 -18.46 -5.29
C THR A 64 -7.62 -17.24 -6.18
N MET A 65 -6.65 -16.40 -5.80
CA MET A 65 -6.21 -15.21 -6.53
C MET A 65 -4.69 -15.23 -6.70
N ASP A 66 -4.22 -15.03 -7.92
CA ASP A 66 -2.80 -14.80 -8.21
C ASP A 66 -2.49 -13.30 -8.24
N LEU A 67 -1.33 -12.95 -7.71
CA LEU A 67 -0.71 -11.63 -7.79
C LEU A 67 0.52 -11.69 -8.68
N TYR A 68 0.46 -10.93 -9.77
CA TYR A 68 1.54 -10.75 -10.72
C TYR A 68 2.18 -9.36 -10.58
N ALA A 69 3.48 -9.29 -10.79
CA ALA A 69 4.19 -8.06 -11.12
C ALA A 69 3.73 -7.54 -12.50
N ASP A 70 3.49 -6.25 -12.60
CA ASP A 70 3.35 -5.56 -13.88
C ASP A 70 4.69 -4.98 -14.31
N LEU A 71 5.46 -5.74 -15.10
CA LEU A 71 6.80 -5.35 -15.52
C LEU A 71 6.80 -4.16 -16.49
N ASP A 72 5.67 -3.85 -17.13
CA ASP A 72 5.52 -2.64 -17.96
C ASP A 72 5.54 -1.36 -17.10
N ARG A 73 5.37 -1.50 -15.79
CA ARG A 73 5.42 -0.43 -14.78
C ARG A 73 6.72 -0.44 -13.98
N LEU A 74 7.72 -1.22 -14.40
CA LEU A 74 9.06 -1.19 -13.82
C LEU A 74 9.71 0.18 -14.06
N LEU A 75 10.34 0.72 -13.03
CA LEU A 75 11.16 1.92 -13.12
C LEU A 75 12.58 1.49 -13.49
N ALA A 76 12.90 1.50 -14.79
CA ALA A 76 14.15 0.97 -15.30
C ALA A 76 15.38 1.74 -14.81
N VAL A 77 15.23 3.03 -14.48
CA VAL A 77 16.33 3.87 -13.97
C VAL A 77 16.35 3.86 -12.45
N THR A 78 15.20 4.11 -11.81
CA THR A 78 15.10 4.28 -10.35
C THR A 78 15.10 2.95 -9.60
N ASP A 79 14.57 1.88 -10.21
CA ASP A 79 14.44 0.55 -9.61
C ASP A 79 14.85 -0.56 -10.61
N PRO A 80 16.09 -0.56 -11.13
CA PRO A 80 16.51 -1.47 -12.20
C PRO A 80 16.42 -2.95 -11.82
N MET A 81 16.50 -3.26 -10.52
CA MET A 81 16.38 -4.62 -10.00
C MET A 81 14.94 -5.01 -9.62
N GLY A 82 13.96 -4.10 -9.77
CA GLY A 82 12.55 -4.37 -9.44
C GLY A 82 12.28 -4.58 -7.95
N ARG A 83 13.15 -4.11 -7.06
CA ARG A 83 12.97 -4.30 -5.61
C ARG A 83 11.84 -3.44 -5.08
N GLY A 84 11.77 -2.18 -5.50
CA GLY A 84 10.67 -1.27 -5.18
C GLY A 84 9.33 -1.77 -5.73
N LEU A 85 9.33 -2.34 -6.94
CA LEU A 85 8.19 -3.02 -7.53
C LEU A 85 7.72 -4.19 -6.65
N GLY A 86 8.64 -5.08 -6.27
CA GLY A 86 8.33 -6.23 -5.42
C GLY A 86 7.77 -5.82 -4.06
N ILE A 87 8.37 -4.83 -3.40
CA ILE A 87 7.89 -4.28 -2.13
C ILE A 87 6.48 -3.68 -2.29
N SER A 88 6.23 -2.97 -3.40
CA SER A 88 4.91 -2.40 -3.70
C SER A 88 3.85 -3.50 -3.84
N CYS A 89 4.17 -4.58 -4.55
CA CYS A 89 3.28 -5.73 -4.67
C CYS A 89 3.05 -6.44 -3.33
N GLY A 90 4.09 -6.55 -2.48
CA GLY A 90 3.97 -7.07 -1.12
C GLY A 90 3.00 -6.25 -0.25
N ALA A 91 3.02 -4.92 -0.38
CA ALA A 91 2.06 -4.06 0.29
C ALA A 91 0.61 -4.29 -0.20
N ALA A 92 0.42 -4.46 -1.52
CA ALA A 92 -0.89 -4.79 -2.08
C ALA A 92 -1.38 -6.19 -1.64
N LEU A 93 -0.48 -7.16 -1.54
CA LEU A 93 -0.73 -8.49 -1.01
C LEU A 93 -1.17 -8.46 0.46
N PHE A 94 -0.53 -7.64 1.29
CA PHE A 94 -0.91 -7.46 2.69
C PHE A 94 -2.34 -6.92 2.82
N ASN A 95 -2.68 -5.88 2.04
CA ASN A 95 -4.05 -5.36 2.01
C ASN A 95 -5.06 -6.41 1.53
N LEU A 96 -4.71 -7.23 0.53
CA LEU A 96 -5.56 -8.34 0.06
C LEU A 96 -5.80 -9.37 1.17
N ARG A 97 -4.76 -9.74 1.93
CA ARG A 97 -4.88 -10.67 3.08
C ARG A 97 -5.89 -10.13 4.09
N LEU A 98 -5.78 -8.86 4.49
CA LEU A 98 -6.74 -8.22 5.40
C LEU A 98 -8.17 -8.24 4.83
N ALA A 99 -8.31 -7.95 3.54
CA ALA A 99 -9.62 -7.96 2.88
C ALA A 99 -10.27 -9.35 2.84
N ILE A 100 -9.48 -10.42 2.70
CA ILE A 100 -9.93 -11.82 2.81
C ILE A 100 -10.34 -12.13 4.26
N ARG A 101 -9.60 -11.64 5.26
CA ARG A 101 -9.98 -11.82 6.68
C ARG A 101 -11.38 -11.23 6.97
N MET A 102 -11.72 -10.11 6.34
CA MET A 102 -13.06 -9.50 6.46
C MET A 102 -14.20 -10.36 5.89
N THR A 103 -13.90 -11.42 5.14
CA THR A 103 -14.91 -12.38 4.67
C THR A 103 -15.02 -13.63 5.53
N GLY A 104 -14.36 -13.65 6.70
CA GLY A 104 -14.33 -14.82 7.59
C GLY A 104 -13.45 -15.97 7.08
N HIS A 105 -12.58 -15.70 6.11
CA HIS A 105 -11.67 -16.69 5.52
C HIS A 105 -10.24 -16.43 5.98
N HIS A 106 -9.40 -17.47 6.04
CA HIS A 106 -7.97 -17.35 6.31
C HIS A 106 -7.19 -17.31 4.98
N PRO A 107 -6.37 -16.29 4.72
CA PRO A 107 -5.57 -16.20 3.50
C PRO A 107 -4.31 -17.06 3.62
N GLN A 108 -4.30 -18.22 2.96
CA GLN A 108 -3.09 -19.00 2.77
C GLN A 108 -2.30 -18.42 1.58
N VAL A 109 -1.07 -17.96 1.84
CA VAL A 109 -0.21 -17.33 0.84
C VAL A 109 0.93 -18.27 0.48
N LEU A 110 1.09 -18.54 -0.82
CA LEU A 110 2.26 -19.17 -1.40
C LEU A 110 3.07 -18.11 -2.15
N PRO A 111 4.18 -17.60 -1.58
CA PRO A 111 5.03 -16.62 -2.25
C PRO A 111 5.87 -17.30 -3.34
N LEU A 112 6.04 -16.62 -4.47
CA LEU A 112 6.87 -17.05 -5.60
C LEU A 112 6.66 -18.54 -5.95
N PRO A 113 5.43 -18.95 -6.33
CA PRO A 113 5.10 -20.36 -6.55
C PRO A 113 5.84 -21.00 -7.73
N ASP A 114 6.34 -20.19 -8.67
CA ASP A 114 7.00 -20.66 -9.89
C ASP A 114 8.10 -19.67 -10.35
N PRO A 115 9.17 -19.46 -9.57
CA PRO A 115 10.16 -18.42 -9.86
C PRO A 115 11.00 -18.73 -11.10
N GLY A 116 11.09 -20.00 -11.51
CA GLY A 116 11.84 -20.44 -12.68
C GLY A 116 11.06 -20.32 -14.00
N GLY A 117 9.74 -20.59 -13.98
CA GLY A 117 8.90 -20.53 -15.17
C GLY A 117 8.11 -19.22 -15.30
N ARG A 118 7.71 -18.62 -14.17
CA ARG A 118 6.89 -17.40 -14.11
C ARG A 118 7.43 -16.44 -13.02
N PRO A 119 8.57 -15.80 -13.27
CA PRO A 119 9.20 -14.91 -12.28
C PRO A 119 8.36 -13.68 -11.92
N ASP A 120 7.38 -13.32 -12.76
CA ASP A 120 6.42 -12.25 -12.48
C ASP A 120 5.23 -12.70 -11.63
N LEU A 121 5.02 -14.01 -11.40
CA LEU A 121 4.02 -14.52 -10.44
C LEU A 121 4.57 -14.43 -9.02
N LEU A 122 4.22 -13.35 -8.32
CA LEU A 122 4.78 -13.03 -7.02
C LEU A 122 4.13 -13.80 -5.87
N ALA A 123 2.83 -14.09 -5.95
CA ALA A 123 2.14 -14.88 -4.95
C ALA A 123 0.85 -15.50 -5.49
N THR A 124 0.49 -16.65 -4.95
CA THR A 124 -0.87 -17.21 -5.02
C THR A 124 -1.49 -17.14 -3.63
N VAL A 125 -2.69 -16.59 -3.53
CA VAL A 125 -3.44 -16.47 -2.28
C VAL A 125 -4.71 -17.30 -2.37
N ARG A 126 -4.86 -18.24 -1.47
CA ARG A 126 -6.06 -19.08 -1.34
C ARG A 126 -6.80 -18.71 -0.07
N ALA A 127 -8.08 -18.38 -0.22
CA ALA A 127 -8.98 -18.12 0.89
C ALA A 127 -9.55 -19.43 1.42
N GLU A 128 -9.02 -19.90 2.54
CA GLU A 128 -9.51 -21.08 3.24
C GLU A 128 -10.63 -20.72 4.21
N PRO A 129 -11.60 -21.62 4.46
CA PRO A 129 -12.54 -21.44 5.56
C PRO A 129 -11.81 -21.14 6.86
N GLY A 130 -12.28 -20.15 7.59
CA GLY A 130 -11.66 -19.72 8.84
C GLY A 130 -12.69 -19.19 9.82
N GLY A 131 -12.20 -18.40 10.78
CA GLY A 131 -13.01 -17.66 11.72
C GLY A 131 -13.14 -16.17 11.35
N PRO A 132 -13.99 -15.42 12.08
CA PRO A 132 -14.07 -13.97 11.94
C PRO A 132 -12.69 -13.31 12.15
N PRO A 133 -12.47 -12.11 11.61
CA PRO A 133 -11.25 -11.38 11.87
C PRO A 133 -11.15 -10.96 13.33
N ASP A 134 -9.93 -10.98 13.86
CA ASP A 134 -9.64 -10.45 15.19
C ASP A 134 -9.71 -8.89 15.22
N GLN A 135 -9.50 -8.31 16.39
CA GLN A 135 -9.62 -6.86 16.56
C GLN A 135 -8.54 -6.09 15.79
N ASP A 136 -7.31 -6.59 15.76
CA ASP A 136 -6.18 -5.91 15.12
C ASP A 136 -6.33 -5.99 13.59
N GLU A 137 -6.75 -7.14 13.06
CA GLU A 137 -7.07 -7.33 11.64
C GLU A 137 -8.17 -6.35 11.17
N ARG A 138 -9.20 -6.12 11.99
CA ARG A 138 -10.27 -5.14 11.70
C ARG A 138 -9.73 -3.72 11.72
N LEU A 139 -9.00 -3.35 12.76
CA LEU A 139 -8.42 -2.00 12.89
C LEU A 139 -7.47 -1.68 11.73
N LEU A 140 -6.63 -2.63 11.32
CA LEU A 140 -5.74 -2.46 10.18
C LEU A 140 -6.51 -2.31 8.86
N TYR A 141 -7.55 -3.12 8.65
CA TYR A 141 -8.38 -3.02 7.45
C TYR A 141 -9.10 -1.66 7.37
N ASP A 142 -9.66 -1.20 8.48
CA ASP A 142 -10.34 0.09 8.56
C ASP A 142 -9.41 1.28 8.26
N MET A 143 -8.10 1.13 8.50
CA MET A 143 -7.10 2.17 8.19
C MET A 143 -6.67 2.23 6.72
N ILE A 144 -6.97 1.22 5.90
CA ILE A 144 -6.66 1.21 4.46
C ILE A 144 -7.14 2.49 3.74
N PRO A 145 -8.42 2.92 3.84
CA PRO A 145 -8.90 4.15 3.20
C PRO A 145 -8.30 5.44 3.77
N HIS A 146 -7.79 5.42 5.00
CA HIS A 146 -7.28 6.61 5.69
C HIS A 146 -5.79 6.84 5.48
N ARG A 147 -5.03 5.80 5.16
CA ARG A 147 -3.58 5.89 4.95
C ARG A 147 -3.24 6.88 3.82
N ARG A 148 -2.33 7.80 4.11
CA ARG A 148 -1.73 8.72 3.12
C ARG A 148 -0.22 8.74 3.30
N THR A 149 0.50 9.05 2.22
CA THR A 149 1.93 9.34 2.30
C THR A 149 2.09 10.83 2.59
N ASN A 150 2.49 11.17 3.81
CA ASN A 150 2.88 12.53 4.15
C ASN A 150 4.34 12.76 3.75
N ARG A 151 4.60 13.78 2.92
CA ARG A 151 5.96 14.18 2.53
C ARG A 151 6.41 15.49 3.18
N PHE A 152 5.57 16.10 4.00
CA PHE A 152 5.90 17.29 4.78
C PHE A 152 6.58 16.92 6.11
N PRO A 153 7.34 17.84 6.71
CA PRO A 153 7.94 17.62 8.02
C PRO A 153 6.90 17.20 9.08
N PHE A 154 7.26 16.23 9.91
CA PHE A 154 6.49 15.89 11.11
C PHE A 154 6.80 16.88 12.24
N ASP A 155 5.92 16.98 13.22
CA ASP A 155 5.96 17.96 14.31
C ASP A 155 7.05 17.75 15.39
N GLY A 156 8.02 16.86 15.14
CA GLY A 156 9.17 16.63 16.00
C GLY A 156 8.86 15.91 17.32
N ARG A 157 7.61 15.50 17.58
CA ARG A 157 7.26 14.77 18.81
C ARG A 157 8.03 13.44 18.86
N PRO A 158 8.67 13.10 19.99
CA PRO A 158 9.32 11.80 20.14
C PRO A 158 8.31 10.66 20.00
N LEU A 159 8.67 9.63 19.23
CA LEU A 159 7.88 8.40 19.14
C LEU A 159 7.81 7.72 20.53
N PRO A 160 6.61 7.54 21.12
CA PRO A 160 6.46 6.85 22.39
C PRO A 160 7.03 5.42 22.34
N ARG A 161 7.63 4.96 23.44
CA ARG A 161 8.31 3.64 23.49
C ARG A 161 7.37 2.48 23.21
N ASN A 162 6.15 2.51 23.75
CA ASN A 162 5.14 1.47 23.52
C ASN A 162 4.78 1.38 22.03
N VAL A 163 4.53 2.52 21.37
CA VAL A 163 4.24 2.55 19.93
C VAL A 163 5.39 1.97 19.12
N PHE A 164 6.64 2.28 19.48
CA PHE A 164 7.79 1.67 18.81
C PHE A 164 7.84 0.15 18.97
N LEU A 165 7.56 -0.36 20.18
CA LEU A 165 7.49 -1.81 20.41
C LEU A 165 6.34 -2.46 19.63
N ASP A 166 5.18 -1.80 19.56
CA ASP A 166 4.04 -2.29 18.78
C ASP A 166 4.40 -2.41 17.29
N LEU A 167 5.12 -1.42 16.75
CA LEU A 167 5.61 -1.46 15.37
C LEU A 167 6.64 -2.56 15.12
N VAL A 168 7.54 -2.84 16.08
CA VAL A 168 8.50 -3.96 15.98
C VAL A 168 7.76 -5.30 16.01
N THR A 169 6.80 -5.44 16.93
CA THR A 169 5.96 -6.63 17.06
C THR A 169 5.14 -6.89 15.80
N ALA A 170 4.63 -5.83 15.17
CA ALA A 170 3.88 -5.92 13.91
C ALA A 170 4.76 -6.31 12.71
N ALA A 171 6.03 -5.88 12.68
CA ALA A 171 6.95 -6.18 11.58
C ALA A 171 7.47 -7.64 11.61
N TYR A 172 7.65 -8.20 12.81
CA TYR A 172 8.22 -9.54 13.01
C TYR A 172 7.47 -10.67 12.29
N PRO A 173 6.13 -10.84 12.42
CA PRO A 173 5.40 -11.92 11.74
C PRO A 173 5.41 -11.75 10.21
N GLU A 174 5.70 -10.56 9.71
CA GLU A 174 5.86 -10.26 8.29
C GLU A 174 7.30 -10.47 7.79
N GLY A 175 8.19 -11.03 8.63
CA GLY A 175 9.58 -11.32 8.29
C GLY A 175 10.47 -10.07 8.17
N ALA A 176 10.03 -8.94 8.72
CA ALA A 176 10.74 -7.67 8.63
C ALA A 176 11.36 -7.26 9.98
N THR A 177 12.56 -6.68 9.92
CA THR A 177 13.22 -6.07 11.08
C THR A 177 13.06 -4.56 11.02
N LEU A 178 12.42 -3.98 12.03
CA LEU A 178 12.31 -2.53 12.17
C LEU A 178 13.48 -1.97 12.98
N VAL A 179 14.24 -1.04 12.40
CA VAL A 179 15.39 -0.39 13.06
C VAL A 179 15.12 1.11 13.21
N LEU A 180 15.22 1.60 14.44
CA LEU A 180 15.08 3.02 14.73
C LEU A 180 16.41 3.75 14.52
N VAL A 181 16.48 4.57 13.48
CA VAL A 181 17.67 5.36 13.16
C VAL A 181 17.57 6.74 13.82
N LYS A 182 18.54 7.08 14.67
CA LYS A 182 18.58 8.35 15.44
C LYS A 182 19.98 8.99 15.45
N GLY A 183 20.04 10.27 15.80
CA GLY A 183 21.29 11.00 16.03
C GLY A 183 22.26 10.93 14.85
N ARG A 184 23.52 10.55 15.11
CA ARG A 184 24.57 10.47 14.07
C ARG A 184 24.24 9.50 12.95
N ALA A 185 23.58 8.38 13.24
CA ALA A 185 23.19 7.42 12.22
C ALA A 185 22.13 8.02 11.28
N ALA A 186 21.17 8.76 11.82
CA ALA A 186 20.15 9.43 11.01
C ALA A 186 20.79 10.49 10.11
N ARG A 187 21.74 11.26 10.65
CA ARG A 187 22.47 12.24 9.84
C ARG A 187 23.22 11.59 8.68
N ARG A 188 23.93 10.48 8.94
CA ARG A 188 24.66 9.74 7.90
C ARG A 188 23.74 9.20 6.81
N VAL A 189 22.55 8.70 7.16
CA VAL A 189 21.56 8.26 6.17
C VAL A 189 21.09 9.43 5.32
N LEU A 190 20.78 10.58 5.93
CA LEU A 190 20.37 11.79 5.19
C LEU A 190 21.48 12.31 4.25
N ASP A 191 22.74 12.29 4.69
CA ASP A 191 23.87 12.70 3.85
C ASP A 191 24.01 11.75 2.62
N LEU A 192 23.81 10.43 2.81
CA LEU A 192 23.82 9.46 1.72
C LEU A 192 22.65 9.66 0.75
N VAL A 193 21.45 9.95 1.27
CA VAL A 193 20.29 10.26 0.43
C VAL A 193 20.55 11.50 -0.41
N ALA A 194 21.08 12.57 0.18
CA ALA A 194 21.40 13.80 -0.55
C ALA A 194 22.42 13.58 -1.68
N VAL A 195 23.46 12.76 -1.44
CA VAL A 195 24.44 12.39 -2.47
C VAL A 195 23.80 11.56 -3.60
N ALA A 196 22.93 10.61 -3.25
CA ALA A 196 22.22 9.79 -4.23
C ALA A 196 21.27 10.64 -5.09
N GLU A 197 20.49 11.52 -4.47
CA GLU A 197 19.60 12.45 -5.16
C GLU A 197 20.37 13.39 -6.09
N GLY A 198 21.49 13.95 -5.63
CA GLY A 198 22.34 14.81 -6.46
C GLY A 198 22.92 14.09 -7.69
N THR A 199 23.38 12.85 -7.51
CA THR A 199 23.87 12.01 -8.61
C THR A 199 22.76 11.70 -9.62
N LEU A 200 21.59 11.25 -9.13
CA LEU A 200 20.46 10.89 -9.98
C LEU A 200 19.89 12.11 -10.71
N ALA A 201 19.78 13.27 -10.05
CA ALA A 201 19.26 14.49 -10.66
C ALA A 201 20.10 14.99 -11.85
N ALA A 202 21.39 14.65 -11.90
CA ALA A 202 22.25 14.95 -13.04
C ALA A 202 21.94 14.07 -14.27
N GLU A 203 21.32 12.90 -14.08
CA GLU A 203 20.99 11.98 -15.16
C GLU A 203 19.71 12.40 -15.89
N GLU A 204 19.78 12.52 -17.21
CA GLU A 204 18.62 12.86 -18.05
C GLU A 204 17.56 11.75 -18.04
N SER A 205 18.00 10.49 -18.07
CA SER A 205 17.14 9.31 -18.00
C SER A 205 16.31 9.27 -16.71
N TYR A 206 16.95 9.60 -15.57
CA TYR A 206 16.26 9.70 -14.28
C TYR A 206 15.23 10.83 -14.27
N ARG A 207 15.61 12.03 -14.74
CA ARG A 207 14.68 13.17 -14.82
C ARG A 207 13.48 12.87 -15.72
N ALA A 208 13.70 12.21 -16.85
CA ALA A 208 12.62 11.80 -17.76
C ALA A 208 11.69 10.76 -17.12
N GLU A 209 12.23 9.75 -16.42
CA GLU A 209 11.42 8.76 -15.70
C GLU A 209 10.62 9.39 -14.57
N LEU A 210 11.23 10.30 -13.79
CA LEU A 210 10.55 11.02 -12.72
C LEU A 210 9.41 11.89 -13.27
N ALA A 211 9.65 12.64 -14.35
CA ALA A 211 8.63 13.48 -15.00
C ALA A 211 7.46 12.65 -15.57
N ARG A 212 7.70 11.40 -15.97
CA ARG A 212 6.61 10.49 -16.41
C ARG A 212 5.68 10.10 -15.28
N TRP A 213 6.19 10.01 -14.05
CA TRP A 213 5.45 9.54 -12.87
C TRP A 213 5.11 10.63 -11.86
N THR A 214 5.44 11.89 -12.16
CA THR A 214 5.12 13.04 -11.32
C THR A 214 4.52 14.15 -12.19
N GLY A 215 3.43 14.79 -11.74
CA GLY A 215 2.82 15.87 -12.51
C GLY A 215 1.36 16.14 -12.19
N SER A 216 0.78 17.09 -12.91
CA SER A 216 -0.56 17.67 -12.68
C SER A 216 -1.69 17.01 -13.48
N GLY A 217 -1.52 15.77 -13.92
CA GLY A 217 -2.51 15.04 -14.72
C GLY A 217 -3.63 14.39 -13.88
N ALA A 218 -4.79 14.15 -14.51
CA ALA A 218 -5.94 13.44 -13.92
C ALA A 218 -5.75 11.91 -13.82
N ARG A 219 -4.49 11.45 -13.74
CA ARG A 219 -4.16 10.03 -13.66
C ARG A 219 -4.40 9.51 -12.24
N SER A 220 -4.88 8.27 -12.14
CA SER A 220 -4.99 7.59 -10.84
C SER A 220 -3.65 7.05 -10.34
N ASP A 221 -2.66 6.94 -11.22
CA ASP A 221 -1.27 6.56 -10.95
C ASP A 221 -0.31 7.75 -11.07
N GLY A 222 0.89 7.60 -10.52
CA GLY A 222 1.85 8.71 -10.38
C GLY A 222 1.62 9.58 -9.14
N VAL A 223 2.60 10.41 -8.81
CA VAL A 223 2.52 11.34 -7.66
C VAL A 223 1.97 12.68 -8.12
N PRO A 224 0.80 13.10 -7.62
CA PRO A 224 0.24 14.39 -7.97
C PRO A 224 1.01 15.52 -7.28
N GLU A 225 0.99 16.71 -7.89
CA GLU A 225 1.73 17.89 -7.43
C GLU A 225 1.45 18.26 -5.96
N HIS A 226 0.18 18.24 -5.55
CA HIS A 226 -0.21 18.54 -4.16
C HIS A 226 0.33 17.53 -3.12
N ALA A 227 0.78 16.35 -3.57
CA ALA A 227 1.34 15.31 -2.72
C ALA A 227 2.88 15.23 -2.83
N ALA A 228 3.49 16.02 -3.71
CA ALA A 228 4.92 16.22 -3.77
C ALA A 228 5.33 17.21 -2.65
N ALA A 229 6.40 16.90 -1.92
CA ALA A 229 7.04 17.89 -1.05
C ALA A 229 8.11 18.65 -1.84
N ASP A 230 8.51 19.82 -1.34
CA ASP A 230 9.46 20.73 -2.00
C ASP A 230 10.81 20.08 -2.37
N VAL A 231 11.18 18.95 -1.74
CA VAL A 231 12.38 18.17 -2.10
C VAL A 231 12.26 17.57 -3.52
N VAL A 232 11.06 17.17 -3.95
CA VAL A 232 10.78 16.79 -5.35
C VAL A 232 10.59 18.04 -6.21
N ALA A 233 10.09 19.14 -5.64
CA ALA A 233 9.94 20.40 -6.37
C ALA A 233 11.29 21.02 -6.77
N HIS A 234 12.38 20.81 -6.01
CA HIS A 234 13.71 21.25 -6.45
C HIS A 234 14.22 20.50 -7.70
N ILE A 235 13.82 19.25 -7.91
CA ILE A 235 14.13 18.51 -9.14
C ILE A 235 13.18 18.90 -10.28
N LEU A 236 11.91 19.20 -9.99
CA LEU A 236 10.91 19.57 -11.00
C LEU A 236 10.90 21.06 -11.42
N LEU A 237 11.35 21.97 -10.55
CA LEU A 237 11.41 23.42 -10.81
C LEU A 237 12.82 23.92 -11.19
N GLY A 238 13.79 23.02 -11.30
CA GLY A 238 15.21 23.32 -11.56
C GLY A 238 15.56 23.71 -13.01
N ALA A 239 14.66 24.35 -13.74
CA ALA A 239 14.95 24.93 -15.05
C ALA A 239 14.25 26.29 -15.19
N ARG A 240 14.70 27.28 -14.41
CA ARG A 240 14.65 28.73 -14.72
C ARG A 240 15.44 29.49 -13.65
N VAL A 241 16.73 29.70 -13.93
CA VAL A 241 17.43 30.94 -13.60
C VAL A 241 17.75 31.60 -14.93
#